data_AF-A0A6I1H1R8-F1
#
_entry.id   AF-A0A6I1H1R8-F1
#
_cell.length_a   1.000
_cell.length_b   1.000
_cell.length_c   1.000
_cell.angle_alpha   90.00
_cell.angle_beta   90.00
_cell.angle_gamma   90.00
#
_symmetry.space_group_name_H-M   'P 1'
#
loop_
_entity.id
_entity.type
_entity.pdbx_description
1 polymer ?
#
loop_
_entity_poly.entity_id
_entity_poly.type
_entity_poly.pdbx_seq_one_letter_code
_entity_poly.pdbx_strand_id
1 'polypeptide(L)'
;MYRYAESRKKDVDRGAETPELAAFLVQKYGYGSADRASLAANLLECPKPDLMRDLDQVATSIDPDWRTNQQRRFDARPAALDFSGK
;
A
#
# COMPACT_ATOMS: atom_id res chain seq x y z
N MET A 1 -6.65 8.97 -1.01
CA MET A 1 -6.05 7.74 -1.55
C MET A 1 -6.21 7.63 -3.07
N TYR A 2 -7.44 7.59 -3.61
CA TYR A 2 -7.69 7.48 -5.05
C TYR A 2 -6.94 8.50 -5.93
N ARG A 3 -7.02 9.80 -5.60
CA ARG A 3 -6.26 10.84 -6.34
C ARG A 3 -4.75 10.63 -6.30
N TYR A 4 -4.22 10.11 -5.20
CA TYR A 4 -2.79 9.84 -5.07
C TYR A 4 -2.39 8.66 -5.98
N ALA A 5 -3.17 7.59 -5.97
CA ALA A 5 -2.95 6.45 -6.85
C ALA A 5 -3.05 6.82 -8.34
N GLU A 6 -4.03 7.64 -8.73
CA GLU A 6 -4.13 8.14 -10.11
C GLU A 6 -2.92 8.99 -10.52
N SER A 7 -2.38 9.79 -9.59
CA SER A 7 -1.12 10.50 -9.85
C SER A 7 0.03 9.53 -10.12
N ARG A 8 0.14 8.44 -9.32
CA ARG A 8 1.18 7.42 -9.51
C ARG A 8 1.01 6.65 -10.82
N LYS A 9 -0.22 6.32 -11.23
CA LYS A 9 -0.48 5.72 -12.54
C LYS A 9 0.04 6.58 -13.67
N LYS A 10 -0.22 7.90 -13.63
CA LYS A 10 0.33 8.84 -14.63
C LYS A 10 1.85 8.87 -14.64
N ASP A 11 2.49 8.74 -13.47
CA ASP A 11 3.94 8.66 -13.37
C ASP A 11 4.51 7.36 -13.94
N VAL A 12 3.79 6.24 -13.78
CA VAL A 12 4.09 4.97 -14.43
C VAL A 12 3.91 5.05 -15.94
N ASP A 13 2.78 5.58 -16.41
CA ASP A 13 2.46 5.70 -17.85
C ASP A 13 3.49 6.54 -18.61
N ARG A 14 4.02 7.59 -17.97
CA ARG A 14 5.08 8.44 -18.55
C ARG A 14 6.51 7.91 -18.33
N GLY A 15 6.66 6.74 -17.71
CA GLY A 15 7.95 6.08 -17.47
C GLY A 15 8.81 6.71 -16.37
N ALA A 16 8.24 7.57 -15.52
CA ALA A 16 8.96 8.22 -14.42
C ALA A 16 9.04 7.34 -13.16
N GLU A 17 8.18 6.33 -13.07
CA GLU A 17 8.09 5.41 -11.94
C GLU A 17 7.81 3.99 -12.43
N THR A 18 8.26 2.97 -11.70
CA THR A 18 7.88 1.58 -12.00
C THR A 18 6.54 1.24 -11.36
N PRO A 19 5.75 0.32 -11.94
CA PRO A 19 4.53 -0.19 -11.32
C PRO A 19 4.74 -0.67 -9.88
N GLU A 20 5.83 -1.42 -9.66
CA GLU A 20 6.19 -1.97 -8.34
C GLU A 20 6.40 -0.86 -7.30
N LEU A 21 7.12 0.22 -7.65
CA LEU A 21 7.38 1.34 -6.74
C LEU A 21 6.09 2.13 -6.47
N ALA A 22 5.32 2.42 -7.53
CA ALA A 22 4.06 3.14 -7.44
C ALA A 22 3.05 2.42 -6.53
N ALA A 23 2.85 1.12 -6.73
CA ALA A 23 1.95 0.31 -5.90
C ALA A 23 2.45 0.21 -4.45
N PHE A 24 3.77 0.11 -4.24
CA PHE A 24 4.37 0.14 -2.90
C PHE A 24 4.09 1.46 -2.16
N LEU A 25 4.28 2.61 -2.81
CA LEU A 25 4.01 3.91 -2.19
C LEU A 25 2.53 4.05 -1.83
N VAL A 26 1.63 3.64 -2.73
CA VAL A 26 0.20 3.63 -2.45
C VAL A 26 -0.13 2.75 -1.25
N GLN A 27 0.40 1.53 -1.18
CA GLN A 27 0.24 0.63 -0.03
C GLN A 27 0.76 1.25 1.26
N LYS A 28 1.99 1.78 1.25
CA LYS A 28 2.63 2.38 2.43
C LYS A 28 1.83 3.54 3.03
N TYR A 29 1.43 4.50 2.18
CA TYR A 29 0.70 5.68 2.64
C TYR A 29 -0.80 5.39 2.84
N GLY A 30 -1.34 4.44 2.09
CA GLY A 30 -2.71 3.97 2.20
C GLY A 30 -2.98 3.27 3.53
N TYR A 31 -2.09 2.38 3.96
CA TYR A 31 -2.23 1.65 5.23
C TYR A 31 -2.37 2.60 6.43
N GLY A 32 -1.46 3.56 6.55
CA GLY A 32 -1.52 4.54 7.63
C GLY A 32 -2.76 5.44 7.57
N SER A 33 -3.33 5.65 6.39
CA SER A 33 -4.59 6.39 6.22
C SER A 33 -5.79 5.55 6.64
N ALA A 34 -5.82 4.26 6.27
CA ALA A 34 -6.88 3.31 6.61
C ALA A 34 -6.95 3.08 8.13
N ASP A 35 -5.79 2.92 8.77
CA ASP A 35 -5.68 2.77 10.23
C ASP A 35 -6.27 3.98 10.98
N ARG A 36 -5.88 5.20 10.58
CA ARG A 36 -6.41 6.44 11.17
C ARG A 36 -7.92 6.61 10.95
N ALA A 37 -8.43 6.23 9.79
CA ALA A 37 -9.85 6.28 9.50
C ALA A 37 -10.65 5.27 10.34
N SER A 38 -10.11 4.08 10.57
CA SER A 38 -10.69 3.08 11.48
C SER A 38 -10.74 3.61 12.92
N LEU A 39 -9.66 4.26 13.38
CA LEU A 39 -9.61 4.91 14.69
C LEU A 39 -10.66 6.02 14.82
N ALA A 40 -10.77 6.89 13.81
CA ALA A 40 -11.77 7.96 13.79
C ALA A 40 -13.21 7.41 13.79
N ALA A 41 -13.47 6.34 13.04
CA ALA A 41 -14.78 5.69 13.01
C ALA A 41 -15.17 5.11 14.37
N ASN A 42 -14.22 4.51 15.10
CA ASN A 42 -14.44 4.07 16.48
C ASN A 42 -14.80 5.24 17.41
N LEU A 43 -14.05 6.34 17.32
CA LEU A 43 -14.26 7.51 18.18
C LEU A 43 -15.62 8.18 17.94
N LEU A 44 -16.07 8.19 16.69
CA LEU A 44 -17.34 8.81 16.27
C LEU A 44 -18.52 7.83 16.29
N GLU A 45 -18.32 6.60 16.77
CA GLU A 45 -19.33 5.52 16.81
C GLU A 45 -20.03 5.31 15.47
N CYS A 46 -19.29 5.40 14.36
CA CYS A 46 -19.84 5.28 13.01
C CYS A 46 -19.31 4.02 12.29
N PRO A 47 -19.98 3.58 11.21
CA PRO A 47 -19.56 2.42 10.45
C PRO A 47 -18.12 2.56 9.93
N LYS A 48 -17.32 1.51 10.13
CA LYS A 48 -15.94 1.47 9.64
C LYS A 48 -15.93 1.25 8.13
N PRO A 49 -15.27 2.13 7.35
CA PRO A 49 -15.05 1.87 5.93
C PRO A 49 -14.00 0.76 5.74
N ASP A 50 -14.20 -0.11 4.75
CA ASP A 50 -13.25 -1.15 4.38
C ASP A 50 -12.14 -0.60 3.45
N LEU A 51 -11.37 0.33 4.00
CA LEU A 51 -10.32 1.02 3.24
C LEU A 51 -9.14 0.12 2.90
N MET A 52 -8.96 -0.98 3.63
CA MET A 52 -7.92 -1.96 3.33
C MET A 52 -8.23 -2.71 2.04
N ARG A 53 -9.48 -3.13 1.84
CA ARG A 53 -9.90 -3.74 0.58
C ARG A 53 -9.78 -2.77 -0.60
N ASP A 54 -10.20 -1.52 -0.40
CA ASP A 54 -10.06 -0.47 -1.42
C ASP A 54 -8.57 -0.26 -1.78
N LEU A 55 -7.68 -0.31 -0.79
CA LEU A 55 -6.24 -0.18 -0.98
C LEU A 55 -5.67 -1.33 -1.82
N ASP A 56 -6.06 -2.55 -1.52
CA ASP A 56 -5.64 -3.73 -2.28
C ASP A 56 -6.12 -3.66 -3.73
N GLN A 57 -7.35 -3.22 -3.98
CA GLN A 57 -7.88 -3.04 -5.34
C GLN A 57 -7.08 -1.99 -6.12
N VAL A 58 -6.81 -0.85 -5.49
CA VAL A 58 -6.04 0.23 -6.11
C VAL A 58 -4.61 -0.21 -6.39
N ALA A 59 -3.95 -0.90 -5.46
CA ALA A 59 -2.60 -1.45 -5.66
C ALA A 59 -2.58 -2.46 -6.82
N THR A 60 -3.56 -3.35 -6.88
CA THR A 60 -3.72 -4.34 -7.97
C THR A 60 -3.91 -3.66 -9.33
N SER A 61 -4.58 -2.51 -9.38
CA SER A 61 -4.76 -1.75 -10.62
C SER A 61 -3.48 -1.05 -11.12
N ILE A 62 -2.44 -0.96 -10.31
CA ILE A 62 -1.14 -0.37 -10.66
C ILE A 62 -0.14 -1.50 -10.94
N ASP A 63 -0.05 -2.47 -10.04
CA ASP A 63 0.84 -3.62 -10.11
C ASP A 63 0.03 -4.88 -9.76
N PRO A 64 -0.35 -5.71 -10.75
CA PRO A 64 -1.08 -6.96 -10.50
C PRO A 64 -0.33 -7.93 -9.58
N ASP A 65 1.01 -7.86 -9.56
CA ASP A 65 1.89 -8.73 -8.80
C ASP A 65 2.34 -8.11 -7.46
N TRP A 66 1.67 -7.04 -7.00
CA TRP A 66 2.13 -6.26 -5.84
C TRP A 66 2.34 -7.08 -4.57
N ARG A 67 1.57 -8.16 -4.36
CA ARG A 67 1.75 -9.07 -3.21
C ARG A 67 3.04 -9.87 -3.30
N THR A 68 3.35 -10.39 -4.49
CA THR A 68 4.61 -11.07 -4.76
C THR A 68 5.78 -10.12 -4.56
N ASN A 69 5.68 -8.88 -5.06
CA ASN A 69 6.69 -7.86 -4.89
C ASN A 69 6.85 -7.42 -3.43
N GLN A 70 5.76 -7.35 -2.67
CA GLN A 70 5.81 -7.09 -1.22
C GLN A 70 6.55 -8.19 -0.49
N GLN A 71 6.23 -9.46 -0.76
CA GLN A 71 6.90 -10.60 -0.15
C GLN A 71 8.40 -10.59 -0.49
N ARG A 72 8.75 -10.38 -1.76
CA ARG A 72 10.15 -10.25 -2.20
C ARG A 72 10.91 -9.17 -1.43
N ARG A 73 10.29 -8.00 -1.19
CA ARG A 73 10.91 -6.91 -0.41
C ARG A 73 11.12 -7.30 1.05
N PHE A 74 10.18 -8.03 1.64
CA PHE A 74 10.31 -8.52 3.00
C PHE A 74 11.46 -9.55 3.10
N ASP A 75 11.50 -10.51 2.18
CA ASP A 75 12.50 -11.57 2.12
C ASP A 75 13.91 -11.06 1.81
N ALA A 76 14.02 -9.95 1.06
CA ALA A 76 15.31 -9.32 0.74
C ALA A 76 16.07 -8.83 1.99
N ARG A 77 15.41 -8.73 3.16
CA ARG A 77 16.00 -8.29 4.44
C ARG A 77 16.96 -7.10 4.26
N PRO A 78 16.52 -5.96 3.71
CA PRO A 78 17.41 -4.86 3.36
C PRO A 78 18.16 -4.26 4.58
N ALA A 79 17.67 -4.51 5.80
CA ALA A 79 18.31 -4.11 7.06
C ALA A 79 19.00 -5.27 7.81
N ALA A 80 19.16 -6.45 7.20
CA ALA A 80 19.77 -7.65 7.78
C ALA A 80 19.22 -8.04 9.16
N LEU A 81 17.94 -7.76 9.44
CA LEU A 81 17.30 -8.14 10.69
C LEU A 81 17.19 -9.67 10.75
N ASP A 82 17.82 -10.26 11.77
CA ASP A 82 17.73 -11.68 12.08
C ASP A 82 16.82 -11.90 13.28
N PHE A 83 15.73 -12.63 13.06
CA PHE A 83 14.75 -13.00 14.08
C PHE A 83 14.82 -14.49 14.48
N SER A 84 15.79 -15.25 13.94
CA SER A 84 15.94 -16.69 14.20
C SER A 84 16.46 -17.02 15.61
N GLY A 85 16.88 -16.01 16.37
CA GLY A 85 17.34 -16.14 17.76
C GLY A 85 16.32 -15.80 18.85
N LYS A 86 15.02 -15.75 18.54
CA LYS A 86 13.93 -15.60 19.53
C LYS A 86 13.03 -16.82 19.59
#